data_AF-E7RCL7-F1
#
_entry.id   AF-E7RCL7-F1
#
_cell.length_a   1.000
_cell.length_b   1.000
_cell.length_c   1.000
_cell.angle_alpha   90.00
_cell.angle_beta   90.00
_cell.angle_gamma   90.00
#
_symmetry.space_group_name_H-M   'P 1'
#
loop_
_entity.id
_entity.type
_entity.pdbx_description
1 polymer ?
#
loop_
_entity_poly.entity_id
_entity_poly.type
_entity_poly.pdbx_seq_one_letter_code
_entity_poly.pdbx_strand_id
1 'polypeptide(L)'
;MDFDLGNGVTLHLPALHITISAIIIIFLLVRWSKQLKTRRFTIFFYFLISAYIIPLYTRSTENGVFELWFPIGFLFIMAYLYSSKRYHSAKLKASALGFCVAIYQLVFQYFG
;
A
#
# COMPACT_ATOMS: atom_id res chain seq x y z
N MET A 1 1.15 -6.45 -20.08
CA MET A 1 1.67 -7.36 -21.14
C MET A 1 0.58 -8.38 -21.37
N ASP A 2 0.16 -8.52 -22.62
CA ASP A 2 -0.93 -9.41 -22.97
C ASP A 2 -0.35 -10.72 -23.49
N PHE A 3 -0.71 -11.81 -22.82
CA PHE A 3 -0.39 -13.15 -23.26
C PHE A 3 -1.67 -13.79 -23.77
N ASP A 4 -1.73 -14.07 -25.06
CA ASP A 4 -2.79 -14.87 -25.65
C ASP A 4 -2.51 -16.35 -25.32
N LEU A 5 -3.44 -16.98 -24.59
CA LEU A 5 -3.37 -18.38 -24.19
C LEU A 5 -4.12 -19.30 -25.17
N GLY A 6 -4.65 -18.74 -26.27
CA GLY A 6 -5.54 -19.43 -27.20
C GLY A 6 -7.00 -19.43 -26.73
N ASN A 7 -7.93 -19.81 -27.61
CA ASN A 7 -9.37 -19.87 -27.35
C ASN A 7 -10.00 -18.54 -26.83
N GLY A 8 -9.43 -17.39 -27.19
CA GLY A 8 -9.96 -16.08 -26.79
C GLY A 8 -9.66 -15.70 -25.33
N VAL A 9 -8.80 -16.45 -24.63
CA VAL A 9 -8.39 -16.13 -23.26
C VAL A 9 -7.10 -15.30 -23.29
N THR A 10 -7.21 -14.04 -22.91
CA THR A 10 -6.08 -13.12 -22.79
C THR A 10 -5.72 -12.91 -21.32
N LEU A 11 -4.46 -13.15 -20.98
CA LEU A 11 -3.93 -12.91 -19.63
C LEU A 11 -3.22 -11.54 -19.61
N HIS A 12 -3.84 -10.57 -18.94
CA HIS A 12 -3.28 -9.24 -18.77
C HIS A 12 -2.38 -9.20 -17.53
N LEU A 13 -1.07 -9.36 -17.72
CA LEU A 13 -0.08 -9.24 -16.65
C LEU A 13 0.27 -7.78 -16.36
N PRO A 14 0.37 -7.37 -15.08
CA PRO A 14 0.88 -6.06 -14.71
C PRO A 14 2.29 -5.84 -15.25
N ALA A 15 2.72 -4.58 -15.35
CA ALA A 15 4.08 -4.26 -15.78
C ALA A 15 5.12 -4.92 -14.87
N LEU A 16 6.28 -5.31 -15.44
CA LEU A 16 7.32 -6.05 -14.72
C LEU A 16 7.78 -5.36 -13.44
N HIS A 17 7.86 -4.03 -13.44
CA HIS A 17 8.26 -3.28 -12.26
C HIS A 17 7.23 -3.41 -11.12
N ILE A 18 5.95 -3.51 -11.45
CA ILE A 18 4.86 -3.73 -10.47
C ILE A 18 4.95 -5.14 -9.90
N THR A 19 5.17 -6.16 -10.73
CA THR A 19 5.30 -7.54 -10.24
C THR A 19 6.56 -7.73 -9.39
N ILE A 20 7.71 -7.18 -9.79
CA ILE A 20 8.95 -7.24 -9.01
C ILE A 20 8.79 -6.53 -7.66
N SER A 21 8.21 -5.32 -7.65
CA SER A 21 7.99 -4.58 -6.40
C SER A 21 7.03 -5.32 -5.47
N ALA A 22 5.96 -5.93 -5.98
CA ALA A 22 5.06 -6.77 -5.19
C ALA A 22 5.78 -7.97 -4.55
N ILE A 23 6.64 -8.67 -5.29
CA ILE A 23 7.45 -9.79 -4.77
C ILE A 23 8.35 -9.31 -3.63
N ILE A 24 9.03 -8.17 -3.81
CA ILE A 24 9.91 -7.57 -2.78
C ILE A 24 9.09 -7.22 -1.53
N ILE A 25 7.94 -6.57 -1.69
CA ILE A 25 7.05 -6.21 -0.58
C ILE A 25 6.62 -7.45 0.18
N ILE A 26 6.12 -8.48 -0.51
CA ILE A 26 5.68 -9.73 0.12
C ILE A 26 6.83 -10.39 0.87
N PHE A 27 8.02 -10.46 0.26
CA PHE A 27 9.21 -11.03 0.90
C PHE A 27 9.56 -10.28 2.21
N LEU A 28 9.56 -8.95 2.18
CA LEU A 28 9.83 -8.14 3.37
C LEU A 28 8.78 -8.34 4.47
N LEU A 29 7.49 -8.38 4.10
CA LEU A 29 6.39 -8.62 5.04
C LEU A 29 6.50 -10.00 5.69
N VAL A 30 6.79 -11.05 4.92
CA VAL A 30 7.02 -12.40 5.45
C VAL A 30 8.23 -12.43 6.39
N ARG A 31 9.32 -11.77 6.01
CA ARG A 31 10.54 -11.68 6.84
C ARG A 31 10.27 -10.98 8.17
N TRP A 32 9.55 -9.86 8.16
CA TRP A 32 9.22 -9.12 9.39
C TRP A 32 8.17 -9.85 10.22
N SER A 33 7.24 -10.54 9.58
CA SER A 33 6.20 -11.32 10.24
C SER A 33 6.79 -12.39 11.17
N LYS A 34 7.90 -13.01 10.76
CA LYS A 34 8.64 -13.97 11.59
C LYS A 34 9.26 -13.38 12.86
N GLN A 35 9.41 -12.05 12.97
CA GLN A 35 9.94 -11.37 14.17
C GLN A 35 8.91 -11.32 15.30
N LEU A 36 7.63 -11.51 14.99
CA LEU A 36 6.57 -11.57 15.99
C LEU A 36 6.42 -13.00 16.53
N LYS A 37 6.49 -13.13 17.85
CA LYS A 37 6.23 -14.40 18.56
C LYS A 37 4.76 -14.85 18.42
N THR A 38 3.83 -13.91 18.38
CA THR A 38 2.38 -14.15 18.23
C THR A 38 1.77 -13.20 17.20
N ARG A 39 0.66 -13.60 16.57
CA ARG A 39 -0.09 -12.79 15.59
C ARG A 39 0.75 -12.29 14.40
N ARG A 40 1.47 -13.21 13.76
CA ARG A 40 2.30 -12.98 12.57
C ARG A 40 1.59 -12.27 11.42
N PHE A 41 0.30 -12.55 11.23
CA PHE A 41 -0.52 -11.92 10.17
C PHE A 41 -0.79 -10.43 10.41
N THR A 42 -0.66 -9.92 11.65
CA THR A 42 -0.95 -8.51 11.94
C THR A 42 -0.03 -7.57 11.18
N ILE A 43 1.19 -7.99 10.81
CA ILE A 43 2.11 -7.19 9.99
C ILE A 43 1.49 -6.80 8.66
N PHE A 44 0.79 -7.72 8.02
CA PHE A 44 0.10 -7.47 6.75
C PHE A 44 -0.98 -6.40 6.92
N PHE A 45 -1.72 -6.41 8.02
CA PHE A 45 -2.72 -5.38 8.30
C PHE A 45 -2.10 -4.00 8.57
N TYR A 46 -0.99 -3.93 9.31
CA TYR A 46 -0.26 -2.66 9.50
C TYR A 46 0.19 -2.07 8.16
N PHE A 47 0.72 -2.92 7.26
CA PHE A 47 1.07 -2.52 5.90
C PHE A 47 -0.14 -2.07 5.08
N LEU A 48 -1.19 -2.91 5.00
CA LEU A 48 -2.35 -2.69 4.16
C LEU A 48 -3.09 -1.40 4.55
N ILE A 49 -3.33 -1.21 5.85
CA ILE A 49 -3.97 0.01 6.35
C ILE A 49 -3.06 1.20 6.08
N SER A 50 -1.75 1.10 6.29
CA SER A 50 -0.84 2.22 6.02
C SER A 50 -0.72 2.58 4.54
N ALA A 51 -0.93 1.63 3.64
CA ALA A 51 -0.94 1.85 2.20
C ALA A 51 -2.23 2.47 1.66
N TYR A 52 -3.24 2.65 2.51
CA TYR A 52 -4.55 3.15 2.10
C TYR A 52 -4.56 4.68 1.96
N ILE A 53 -4.96 5.13 0.77
CA ILE A 53 -5.21 6.53 0.42
C ILE A 53 -6.70 6.74 0.14
N ILE A 54 -7.21 7.93 0.45
CA ILE A 54 -8.60 8.31 0.16
C ILE A 54 -8.66 9.76 -0.36
N PRO A 55 -9.67 10.11 -1.18
CA PRO A 55 -9.96 11.50 -1.49
C PRO A 55 -10.58 12.18 -0.27
N LEU A 56 -9.93 13.24 0.24
CA LEU A 56 -10.45 14.09 1.32
C LEU A 56 -11.32 15.22 0.80
N TYR A 57 -11.15 15.58 -0.46
CA TYR A 57 -11.88 16.66 -1.09
C TYR A 57 -12.10 16.34 -2.55
N THR A 58 -13.31 16.51 -3.02
CA THR A 58 -13.68 16.35 -4.42
C THR A 58 -14.43 17.61 -4.85
N ARG A 59 -14.00 18.23 -5.94
CA ARG A 59 -14.69 19.38 -6.54
C ARG A 59 -14.80 19.20 -8.04
N SER A 60 -16.02 19.27 -8.54
CA SER A 60 -16.27 19.35 -9.97
C SER A 60 -16.07 20.79 -10.45
N THR A 61 -15.30 20.94 -11.52
CA THR A 61 -15.04 22.22 -12.19
C THR A 61 -15.35 22.09 -13.67
N GLU A 62 -15.47 23.21 -14.38
CA GLU A 62 -15.68 23.21 -15.84
C GLU A 62 -14.58 22.46 -16.61
N ASN A 63 -13.38 22.34 -16.03
CA ASN A 63 -12.23 21.67 -16.63
C ASN A 63 -12.07 20.20 -16.20
N GLY A 64 -13.00 19.68 -15.38
CA GLY A 64 -12.96 18.30 -14.87
C GLY A 64 -13.10 18.21 -13.35
N VAL A 65 -12.89 17.00 -12.82
CA VAL A 65 -13.00 16.71 -11.39
C VAL A 65 -11.62 16.79 -10.74
N PHE A 66 -11.48 17.66 -9.75
CA PHE A 66 -10.29 17.71 -8.90
C PHE A 66 -10.54 16.91 -7.63
N GLU A 67 -9.62 16.01 -7.29
CA GLU A 67 -9.64 15.22 -6.06
C GLU A 67 -8.34 15.38 -5.28
N LEU A 68 -8.44 15.78 -4.01
CA LEU A 68 -7.31 15.82 -3.09
C LEU A 68 -7.23 14.49 -2.33
N TRP A 69 -6.37 13.59 -2.79
CA TRP A 69 -6.05 12.33 -2.15
C TRP A 69 -5.04 12.50 -1.00
N PHE A 70 -5.23 11.73 0.07
CA PHE A 70 -4.41 11.77 1.28
C PHE A 70 -4.18 10.36 1.88
N PRO A 71 -2.98 10.05 2.43
CA PRO A 71 -2.64 8.75 2.99
C PRO A 71 -3.12 8.61 4.44
N ILE A 72 -4.44 8.67 4.65
CA ILE A 72 -5.03 8.69 5.99
C ILE A 72 -4.75 7.43 6.79
N GLY A 73 -4.62 6.28 6.11
CA GLY A 73 -4.41 5.01 6.75
C GLY A 73 -3.06 4.93 7.48
N PHE A 74 -2.01 5.54 6.92
CA PHE A 74 -0.73 5.65 7.62
C PHE A 74 -0.83 6.53 8.87
N LEU A 75 -1.53 7.67 8.77
CA LEU A 75 -1.70 8.59 9.89
C LEU A 75 -2.44 7.91 11.05
N PHE A 76 -3.49 7.14 10.74
CA PHE A 76 -4.22 6.35 11.72
C PHE A 76 -3.33 5.30 12.42
N ILE A 77 -2.54 4.56 11.65
CA ILE A 77 -1.63 3.55 12.19
C ILE A 77 -0.51 4.18 13.03
N MET A 78 0.03 5.32 12.62
CA MET A 78 1.05 6.02 13.40
C MET A 78 0.50 6.54 14.73
N ALA A 79 -0.70 7.14 14.73
CA ALA A 79 -1.37 7.54 15.97
C ALA A 79 -1.61 6.34 16.90
N TYR A 80 -2.05 5.20 16.34
CA TYR A 80 -2.23 3.96 17.09
C TYR A 80 -0.90 3.45 17.71
N LEU A 81 0.19 3.43 16.92
CA LEU A 81 1.49 2.93 17.38
C LEU A 81 2.12 3.86 18.41
N TYR A 82 1.92 5.18 18.29
CA TYR A 82 2.42 6.17 19.25
C TYR A 82 1.71 6.06 20.61
N SER A 83 0.38 5.86 20.60
CA SER A 83 -0.42 5.68 21.82
C SER A 83 -0.21 4.31 22.48
N SER A 84 0.18 3.29 21.72
CA SER A 84 0.35 1.93 22.21
C SER A 84 1.68 1.74 22.95
N LYS A 85 1.63 1.32 24.22
CA LYS A 85 2.80 0.82 24.97
C LYS A 85 3.45 -0.43 24.33
N ARG A 86 2.80 -1.07 23.35
CA ARG A 86 3.30 -2.27 22.64
C ARG A 86 3.95 -1.91 21.30
N TYR A 87 4.92 -1.01 21.37
CA TYR A 87 5.79 -0.63 20.26
C TYR A 87 6.63 -1.82 19.81
N HIS A 88 6.64 -2.12 18.51
CA HIS A 88 7.44 -3.20 17.95
C HIS A 88 8.00 -2.80 16.58
N SER A 89 9.32 -2.93 16.40
CA SER A 89 10.04 -2.48 15.21
C SER A 89 9.45 -3.06 13.91
N ALA A 90 9.01 -4.32 13.92
CA ALA A 90 8.43 -4.96 12.73
C ALA A 90 7.11 -4.29 12.27
N LYS A 91 6.28 -3.81 13.20
CA LYS A 91 5.02 -3.11 12.88
C LYS A 91 5.28 -1.77 12.22
N LEU A 92 6.31 -1.04 12.70
CA LEU A 92 6.69 0.25 12.13
C LEU A 92 7.31 0.11 10.76
N LYS A 93 8.18 -0.89 10.57
CA LYS A 93 8.76 -1.21 9.25
C LYS A 93 7.67 -1.50 8.23
N ALA A 94 6.67 -2.30 8.59
CA ALA A 94 5.53 -2.58 7.74
C ALA A 94 4.67 -1.34 7.46
N SER A 95 4.44 -0.51 8.47
CA SER A 95 3.67 0.73 8.33
C SER A 95 4.40 1.75 7.44
N ALA A 96 5.70 1.90 7.62
CA ALA A 96 6.55 2.76 6.79
C ALA A 96 6.61 2.26 5.34
N LEU A 97 6.70 0.94 5.12
CA LEU A 97 6.61 0.36 3.78
C LEU A 97 5.24 0.67 3.13
N GLY A 98 4.16 0.55 3.89
CA GLY A 98 2.81 0.92 3.43
C GLY A 98 2.75 2.41 3.07
N PHE A 99 3.34 3.29 3.87
CA PHE A 99 3.42 4.72 3.56
C PHE A 99 4.20 5.03 2.27
N CYS A 100 5.33 4.35 2.03
CA CYS A 100 6.04 4.49 0.76
C CYS A 100 5.15 4.12 -0.44
N VAL A 101 4.36 3.05 -0.30
CA VAL A 101 3.38 2.64 -1.32
C VAL A 101 2.26 3.68 -1.48
N ALA A 102 1.80 4.28 -0.38
CA ALA A 102 0.81 5.36 -0.42
C ALA A 102 1.36 6.60 -1.12
N ILE A 103 2.60 7.02 -0.85
CA ILE A 103 3.27 8.12 -1.56
C ILE A 103 3.38 7.80 -3.05
N TYR A 104 3.80 6.58 -3.40
CA TYR A 104 3.88 6.16 -4.80
C TYR A 104 2.53 6.28 -5.51
N GLN A 105 1.45 5.82 -4.87
CA GLN A 105 0.09 5.97 -5.40
C GLN A 105 -0.33 7.44 -5.55
N LEU A 106 0.02 8.31 -4.59
CA LEU A 106 -0.27 9.74 -4.69
C LEU A 106 0.48 10.40 -5.85
N VAL A 107 1.77 10.08 -6.01
CA VAL A 107 2.56 10.59 -7.14
C VAL A 107 1.92 10.16 -8.45
N PHE A 108 1.57 8.89 -8.59
CA PHE A 108 0.88 8.39 -9.79
C PHE A 108 -0.48 9.08 -10.02
N GLN A 109 -1.26 9.30 -8.97
CA GLN A 109 -2.57 9.98 -9.06
C GLN A 109 -2.47 11.43 -9.55
N TYR A 110 -1.42 12.18 -9.17
CA TYR A 110 -1.29 13.60 -9.53
C TYR A 110 -0.40 13.86 -10.75
N PHE A 111 0.57 13.00 -11.03
CA PHE A 111 1.55 13.22 -12.10
C PHE A 111 1.34 12.33 -13.33
N GLY A 112 0.52 11.27 -13.22
CA GLY A 112 0.29 10.30 -14.30
C GLY A 112 1.44 9.32 -14.43
#